data_AF-U9STK4-F1
#
_entry.id   AF-U9STK4-F1
#
_cell.length_a   1.000
_cell.length_b   1.000
_cell.length_c   1.000
_cell.angle_alpha   90.00
_cell.angle_beta   90.00
_cell.angle_gamma   90.00
#
_symmetry.space_group_name_H-M   'P 1'
#
loop_
_entity.id
_entity.type
_entity.pdbx_description
1 polymer ?
#
loop_
_entity_poly.entity_id
_entity_poly.type
_entity_poly.pdbx_seq_one_letter_code
_entity_poly.pdbx_strand_id
1 'polypeptide(L)'
;INDNCKCALNGLYLPYEFKLLLRGSRDGFSPSKFHSLCENKPKTVTFIKVKKPIDFQFNFLQNPSKIFVSGDEILGGYNPIIWETTKNWGEAKDSFIFSLKNKNNLIKDEKISRVKQIDSALNYGKNYGPSF
;
A
#
# COMPACT_ATOMS: atom_id res chain seq x y z
N ILE A 1 18.18 -11.92 -9.94
CA ILE A 1 17.14 -10.98 -10.44
C ILE A 1 17.64 -9.59 -10.10
N ASN A 2 17.79 -8.70 -11.09
CA ASN A 2 18.12 -7.31 -10.81
C ASN A 2 16.86 -6.64 -10.25
N ASP A 3 16.91 -6.19 -9.00
CA ASP A 3 15.76 -5.65 -8.27
C ASP A 3 15.49 -4.17 -8.59
N ASN A 4 16.32 -3.56 -9.44
CA ASN A 4 16.17 -2.19 -9.90
C ASN A 4 15.52 -2.17 -11.29
N CYS A 5 14.32 -1.60 -11.38
CA CYS A 5 13.60 -1.47 -12.63
C CYS A 5 13.50 0.00 -13.05
N LYS A 6 13.85 0.27 -14.30
CA LYS A 6 13.57 1.51 -15.00
C LYS A 6 12.21 1.35 -15.68
N CYS A 7 11.28 2.24 -15.38
CA CYS A 7 9.93 2.20 -15.94
C CYS A 7 9.80 3.22 -17.06
N ALA A 8 9.18 2.81 -18.17
CA ALA A 8 8.78 3.70 -19.25
C ALA A 8 7.25 3.69 -19.33
N LEU A 9 6.65 4.87 -19.47
CA LEU A 9 5.23 5.03 -19.71
C LEU A 9 5.06 5.68 -21.09
N ASN A 10 4.48 4.95 -22.05
CA ASN A 10 4.24 5.45 -23.42
C ASN A 10 5.48 6.07 -24.09
N GLY A 11 6.66 5.46 -23.91
CA GLY A 11 7.92 5.96 -24.48
C GLY A 11 8.57 7.10 -23.70
N LEU A 12 7.94 7.61 -22.64
CA LEU A 12 8.56 8.55 -21.70
C LEU A 12 9.29 7.79 -20.60
N TYR A 13 10.57 8.10 -20.44
CA TYR A 13 11.37 7.59 -19.35
C TYR A 13 10.94 8.26 -18.05
N LEU A 14 10.47 7.48 -17.08
CA LEU A 14 10.19 8.05 -15.77
C LEU A 14 11.54 8.41 -15.11
N PRO A 15 11.68 9.62 -14.52
CA PRO A 15 12.93 10.03 -13.88
C PRO A 15 13.19 9.30 -12.54
N TYR A 16 12.49 8.18 -12.30
CA TYR A 16 12.48 7.45 -11.06
C TYR A 16 13.03 6.05 -11.26
N GLU A 17 13.91 5.65 -10.35
CA GLU A 17 14.38 4.29 -10.22
C GLU A 17 13.67 3.63 -9.02
N PHE A 18 13.01 2.50 -9.27
CA PHE A 18 12.37 1.74 -8.21
C PHE A 18 13.31 0.68 -7.69
N LYS A 19 13.52 0.67 -6.37
CA LYS A 19 14.25 -0.36 -5.66
C LYS A 19 13.27 -1.19 -4.83
N LEU A 20 13.27 -2.50 -5.05
CA LEU A 20 12.48 -3.41 -4.24
C LEU A 20 13.04 -3.49 -2.80
N LEU A 21 12.26 -3.04 -1.82
CA LEU A 21 12.61 -3.13 -0.40
C LEU A 21 12.16 -4.46 0.22
N LEU A 22 10.88 -4.79 0.05
CA LEU A 22 10.24 -5.95 0.66
C LEU A 22 9.32 -6.62 -0.37
N ARG A 23 9.38 -7.95 -0.46
CA ARG A 23 8.40 -8.77 -1.18
C ARG A 23 7.96 -9.93 -0.28
N GLY A 24 6.69 -9.96 0.11
CA GLY A 24 6.20 -10.96 1.07
C GLY A 24 6.46 -12.42 0.66
N SER A 25 6.40 -12.76 -0.64
CA SER A 25 6.70 -14.11 -1.13
C SER A 25 8.19 -14.51 -1.06
N ARG A 26 9.10 -13.54 -0.89
CA ARG A 26 10.55 -13.75 -0.78
C ARG A 26 11.01 -13.58 0.67
N ASP A 27 10.55 -12.52 1.31
CA ASP A 27 11.08 -12.01 2.57
C ASP A 27 10.21 -12.41 3.78
N GLY A 28 8.97 -12.82 3.53
CA GLY A 28 7.94 -13.05 4.56
C GLY A 28 7.02 -11.84 4.77
N PHE A 29 5.88 -12.08 5.41
CA PHE A 29 4.81 -11.10 5.64
C PHE A 29 4.77 -10.57 7.09
N SER A 30 5.80 -10.82 7.90
CA SER A 30 5.78 -10.38 9.30
C SER A 30 5.99 -8.86 9.42
N PRO A 31 5.34 -8.20 10.40
CA PRO A 31 5.64 -6.80 10.76
C PRO A 31 7.13 -6.57 11.01
N SER A 32 7.78 -7.50 11.74
CA SER A 32 9.22 -7.42 12.01
C SER A 32 10.06 -7.34 10.73
N LYS A 33 9.65 -8.05 9.67
CA LYS A 33 10.36 -8.01 8.40
C LYS A 33 10.19 -6.67 7.71
N PHE A 34 8.98 -6.11 7.75
CA PHE A 34 8.72 -4.76 7.26
C PHE A 34 9.61 -3.72 7.97
N HIS A 35 9.60 -3.68 9.30
CA HIS A 35 10.42 -2.71 10.05
C HIS A 35 11.91 -2.88 9.73
N SER A 36 12.42 -4.11 9.67
CA SER A 36 13.85 -4.34 9.34
C SER A 36 14.28 -3.89 7.94
N LEU A 37 13.37 -3.82 6.96
CA LEU A 37 13.70 -3.51 5.56
C LEU A 37 13.24 -2.13 5.10
N CYS A 38 12.16 -1.60 5.68
CA CYS A 38 11.47 -0.40 5.21
C CYS A 38 11.56 0.79 6.17
N GLU A 39 12.01 0.60 7.41
CA GLU A 39 12.21 1.71 8.35
C GLU A 39 13.27 2.69 7.83
N ASN A 40 13.07 3.98 8.11
CA ASN A 40 13.89 5.10 7.60
C ASN A 40 13.91 5.21 6.06
N LYS A 41 12.99 4.53 5.34
CA LYS A 41 12.86 4.66 3.88
C LYS A 41 11.69 5.60 3.54
N PRO A 42 11.95 6.77 2.95
CA PRO A 42 10.90 7.66 2.46
C PRO A 42 10.45 7.28 1.05
N LYS A 43 9.40 7.95 0.56
CA LYS A 43 8.92 7.83 -0.84
C LYS A 43 8.67 6.38 -1.26
N THR A 44 7.99 5.64 -0.39
CA THR A 44 7.70 4.22 -0.61
C THR A 44 6.32 4.04 -1.22
N VAL A 45 6.18 3.02 -2.05
CA VAL A 45 4.90 2.56 -2.57
C VAL A 45 4.72 1.09 -2.19
N THR A 46 3.56 0.78 -1.62
CA THR A 46 3.19 -0.58 -1.21
C THR A 46 2.17 -1.14 -2.18
N PHE A 47 2.35 -2.39 -2.58
CA PHE A 47 1.41 -3.14 -3.41
C PHE A 47 1.02 -4.44 -2.70
N ILE A 48 -0.28 -4.70 -2.63
CA ILE A 48 -0.89 -5.90 -2.04
C ILE A 48 -1.78 -6.52 -3.11
N LYS A 49 -1.40 -7.73 -3.57
CA LYS A 49 -2.21 -8.50 -4.52
C LYS A 49 -3.17 -9.41 -3.77
N VAL A 50 -4.46 -9.20 -3.97
CA VAL A 50 -5.53 -10.02 -3.40
C VAL A 50 -5.68 -11.29 -4.24
N LYS A 51 -5.48 -12.48 -3.66
CA LYS A 51 -5.56 -13.75 -4.42
C LYS A 51 -6.99 -14.25 -4.66
N LYS A 52 -7.87 -14.03 -3.69
CA LYS A 52 -9.26 -14.48 -3.71
C LYS A 52 -10.16 -13.32 -3.29
N PRO A 53 -11.38 -13.23 -3.82
CA PRO A 53 -12.31 -12.19 -3.40
C PRO A 53 -12.51 -12.19 -1.88
N ILE A 54 -12.60 -11.00 -1.30
CA ILE A 54 -12.84 -10.81 0.13
C ILE A 54 -14.15 -10.03 0.26
N ASP A 55 -15.04 -10.57 1.08
CA ASP A 55 -16.33 -9.97 1.40
C ASP A 55 -16.34 -9.59 2.88
N PHE A 56 -16.25 -8.29 3.17
CA PHE A 56 -16.36 -7.77 4.53
C PHE A 56 -17.78 -7.24 4.74
N GLN A 57 -18.49 -7.90 5.64
CA GLN A 57 -19.81 -7.47 6.10
C GLN A 57 -19.67 -6.80 7.44
N PHE A 58 -20.05 -5.52 7.52
CA PHE A 58 -20.14 -4.80 8.77
C PHE A 58 -21.60 -4.64 9.15
N ASN A 59 -21.96 -5.24 10.27
CA ASN A 59 -23.28 -5.10 10.86
C ASN A 59 -23.33 -3.85 11.74
N PHE A 60 -23.26 -2.67 11.13
CA PHE A 60 -23.63 -1.44 11.83
C PHE A 60 -25.14 -1.28 11.74
N LEU A 61 -25.78 -1.28 12.91
CA LEU A 61 -27.19 -0.96 13.20
C LEU A 61 -28.03 -0.61 11.95
N GLN A 62 -28.89 -1.56 11.53
CA GLN A 62 -29.91 -1.44 10.47
C GLN A 62 -29.42 -1.05 9.05
N ASN A 63 -28.13 -0.82 8.83
CA ASN A 63 -27.57 -0.49 7.51
C ASN A 63 -26.34 -1.36 7.21
N PRO A 64 -26.54 -2.59 6.70
CA PRO A 64 -25.43 -3.46 6.35
C PRO A 64 -24.58 -2.79 5.25
N SER A 65 -23.36 -2.43 5.61
CA SER A 65 -22.37 -1.96 4.65
C SER A 65 -21.53 -3.15 4.22
N LYS A 66 -21.52 -3.39 2.91
CA LYS A 66 -20.75 -4.46 2.28
C LYS A 66 -19.54 -3.87 1.57
N ILE A 67 -18.34 -4.28 1.98
CA ILE A 67 -17.11 -3.97 1.25
C ILE A 67 -16.67 -5.23 0.53
N PHE A 68 -16.72 -5.20 -0.80
CA PHE A 68 -16.26 -6.29 -1.65
C PHE A 68 -14.95 -5.90 -2.33
N VAL A 69 -13.92 -6.71 -2.13
CA VAL A 69 -12.63 -6.61 -2.82
C VAL A 69 -12.52 -7.80 -3.76
N SER A 70 -12.27 -7.53 -5.03
CA SER A 70 -12.20 -8.57 -6.06
C SER A 70 -10.92 -9.40 -5.97
N GLY A 71 -10.97 -10.64 -6.48
CA GLY A 71 -9.76 -11.42 -6.70
C GLY A 71 -8.90 -10.75 -7.78
N ASP A 72 -7.58 -10.85 -7.62
CA ASP A 72 -6.57 -10.15 -8.41
C ASP A 72 -6.56 -8.62 -8.31
N GLU A 73 -7.41 -8.03 -7.46
CA GLU A 73 -7.34 -6.61 -7.13
C GLU A 73 -6.01 -6.26 -6.47
N ILE A 74 -5.45 -5.12 -6.86
CA ILE A 74 -4.23 -4.58 -6.28
C ILE A 74 -4.64 -3.44 -5.36
N LEU A 75 -4.41 -3.64 -4.06
CA LEU A 75 -4.52 -2.60 -3.05
C LEU A 75 -3.15 -2.03 -2.76
N GLY A 76 -3.08 -0.82 -2.23
CA GLY A 76 -1.81 -0.24 -1.87
C GLY A 76 -1.89 1.17 -1.33
N GLY A 77 -0.72 1.76 -1.16
CA GLY A 77 -0.60 3.15 -0.76
C GLY A 77 0.80 3.69 -0.98
N TYR A 78 0.87 5.01 -1.10
CA TYR A 78 2.11 5.76 -1.21
C TYR A 78 2.34 6.52 0.09
N ASN A 79 3.56 6.43 0.61
CA ASN A 79 4.02 7.21 1.75
C ASN A 79 5.22 8.07 1.31
N PRO A 80 5.12 9.42 1.33
CA PRO A 80 6.22 10.31 0.97
C PRO A 80 7.28 10.41 2.07
N ILE A 81 6.92 10.20 3.34
CA ILE A 81 7.82 10.35 4.49
C ILE A 81 8.42 9.01 4.94
N ILE A 82 9.32 9.06 5.91
CA ILE A 82 9.96 7.86 6.47
C ILE A 82 8.95 7.01 7.26
N TRP A 83 9.12 5.70 7.22
CA TRP A 83 8.51 4.82 8.20
C TRP A 83 9.32 4.83 9.49
N GLU A 84 8.63 4.89 10.62
CA GLU A 84 9.22 4.83 11.96
C GLU A 84 8.52 3.76 12.80
N THR A 85 9.16 3.35 13.89
CA THR A 85 8.58 2.45 14.88
C THR A 85 8.38 3.19 16.20
N THR A 86 7.19 3.77 16.39
CA THR A 86 6.83 4.54 17.59
C THR A 86 5.41 4.22 18.05
N LYS A 87 4.97 4.82 19.17
CA LYS A 87 3.57 4.76 19.61
C LYS A 87 2.71 5.89 19.03
N ASN A 88 3.32 6.77 18.24
CA ASN A 88 2.66 7.95 17.69
C ASN A 88 2.16 7.68 16.27
N TRP A 89 1.32 8.60 15.78
CA TRP A 89 0.94 8.63 14.39
C TRP A 89 1.93 9.45 13.56
N GLY A 90 2.07 9.08 12.29
CA GLY A 90 2.87 9.82 11.31
C GLY A 90 2.04 10.86 10.58
N GLU A 91 2.58 12.07 10.48
CA GLU A 91 1.97 13.18 9.74
C GLU A 91 2.35 13.12 8.25
N ALA A 92 1.40 12.84 7.35
CA ALA A 92 1.72 12.67 5.94
C ALA A 92 0.62 13.19 5.00
N LYS A 93 0.64 14.49 4.69
CA LYS A 93 -0.36 15.14 3.83
C LYS A 93 -0.47 14.52 2.43
N ASP A 94 0.68 14.19 1.84
CA ASP A 94 0.74 13.69 0.45
C ASP A 94 0.65 12.16 0.36
N SER A 95 0.39 11.47 1.48
CA SER A 95 0.04 10.05 1.46
C SER A 95 -1.31 9.83 0.78
N PHE A 96 -1.44 8.67 0.14
CA PHE A 96 -2.71 8.21 -0.41
C PHE A 96 -2.74 6.69 -0.46
N ILE A 97 -3.95 6.14 -0.38
CA ILE A 97 -4.22 4.73 -0.64
C ILE A 97 -4.92 4.56 -1.98
N PHE A 98 -4.78 3.39 -2.58
CA PHE A 98 -5.41 3.08 -3.85
C PHE A 98 -5.95 1.65 -3.91
N SER A 99 -6.92 1.47 -4.80
CA SER A 99 -7.46 0.19 -5.25
C SER A 99 -7.47 0.20 -6.78
N LEU A 100 -6.86 -0.82 -7.38
CA LEU A 100 -6.78 -1.01 -8.82
C LEU A 100 -7.42 -2.36 -9.14
N LYS A 101 -8.60 -2.33 -9.77
CA LYS A 101 -9.24 -3.55 -10.25
C LYS A 101 -8.55 -4.04 -11.51
N ASN A 102 -8.01 -5.24 -11.41
CA ASN A 102 -7.39 -5.92 -12.52
C ASN A 102 -8.39 -6.90 -13.16
N LYS A 103 -8.59 -6.80 -14.47
CA LYS A 103 -9.31 -7.79 -15.25
C LYS A 103 -8.49 -8.13 -16.48
N ASN A 104 -8.07 -9.39 -16.59
CA ASN A 104 -7.24 -9.88 -17.70
C ASN A 104 -5.94 -9.08 -17.91
N ASN A 105 -5.22 -8.77 -16.83
CA ASN A 105 -3.99 -7.98 -16.82
C ASN A 105 -4.14 -6.51 -17.29
N LEU A 106 -5.38 -6.01 -17.33
CA LEU A 106 -5.68 -4.61 -17.60
C LEU A 106 -6.32 -3.99 -16.38
N ILE A 107 -5.82 -2.82 -15.97
CA ILE A 107 -6.49 -2.00 -14.96
C ILE A 107 -7.75 -1.43 -15.61
N LYS A 108 -8.90 -1.69 -14.99
CA LYS A 108 -10.22 -1.26 -15.48
C LYS A 108 -10.81 -0.14 -14.66
N ASP A 109 -10.69 -0.26 -13.34
CA ASP A 109 -11.16 0.74 -12.40
C ASP A 109 -10.01 1.09 -11.46
N GLU A 110 -9.83 2.40 -11.25
CA GLU A 110 -8.88 2.95 -10.29
C GLU A 110 -9.62 3.80 -9.26
N LYS A 111 -9.25 3.62 -8.00
CA LYS A 111 -9.73 4.46 -6.90
C LYS A 111 -8.51 4.94 -6.13
N ILE A 112 -8.45 6.24 -5.87
CA ILE A 112 -7.42 6.87 -5.06
C ILE A 112 -8.13 7.61 -3.93
N SER A 113 -7.69 7.39 -2.70
CA SER A 113 -8.17 8.11 -1.52
C SER A 113 -7.01 8.86 -0.88
N ARG A 114 -7.20 10.15 -0.66
CA ARG A 114 -6.21 11.02 -0.01
C ARG A 114 -6.50 11.16 1.47
N VAL A 115 -5.48 11.56 2.22
CA VAL A 115 -5.56 11.77 3.67
C VAL A 115 -6.55 12.89 4.00
N LYS A 116 -7.40 12.64 5.01
CA LYS A 116 -8.31 13.63 5.59
C LYS A 116 -7.76 14.20 6.89
N GLN A 117 -7.21 13.35 7.74
CA GLN A 117 -6.61 13.71 9.02
C GLN A 117 -5.09 13.57 8.90
N ILE A 118 -4.42 14.71 8.68
CA ILE A 118 -3.02 14.76 8.27
C ILE A 118 -2.08 14.24 9.37
N ASP A 119 -2.36 14.57 10.62
CA ASP A 119 -1.61 14.19 11.83
C ASP A 119 -1.80 12.71 12.24
N SER A 120 -2.73 12.00 11.62
CA SER A 120 -3.00 10.58 11.86
C SER A 120 -2.98 9.73 10.58
N ALA A 121 -2.12 10.11 9.63
CA ALA A 121 -2.09 9.52 8.30
C ALA A 121 -1.35 8.17 8.22
N LEU A 122 -0.47 7.88 9.18
CA LEU A 122 0.33 6.65 9.22
C LEU A 122 0.34 6.09 10.63
N ASN A 123 0.26 4.77 10.77
CA ASN A 123 0.40 4.09 12.06
C ASN A 123 1.81 3.48 12.18
N TYR A 124 2.60 3.97 13.14
CA TYR A 124 3.97 3.51 13.40
C TYR A 124 4.07 2.36 14.41
N GLY A 125 2.95 1.72 14.74
CA GLY A 125 2.93 0.60 15.67
C GLY A 125 3.76 -0.58 15.19
N LYS A 126 4.72 -1.01 16.03
CA LYS A 126 5.66 -2.12 15.78
C LYS A 126 5.07 -3.48 15.38
N ASN A 127 3.76 -3.64 15.60
CA ASN A 127 3.02 -4.88 15.33
C ASN A 127 2.32 -4.86 13.96
N TYR A 128 2.49 -3.78 13.19
CA TYR A 128 1.87 -3.61 11.88
C TYR A 128 2.95 -3.52 10.79
N GLY A 129 2.57 -3.85 9.56
CA GLY A 129 3.41 -3.56 8.39
C GLY A 129 3.19 -2.11 7.92
N PRO A 130 3.14 -1.87 6.61
CA PRO A 130 2.72 -0.56 6.11
C PRO A 130 1.25 -0.32 6.50
N SER A 131 1.00 0.71 7.29
CA SER A 131 -0.34 1.07 7.77
C SER A 131 -0.62 2.55 7.51
N PHE A 132 -1.68 2.79 6.75
CA PHE A 132 -2.19 4.08 6.31
C PHE A 132 -3.55 4.39 6.96
#